data_AF-A0A920KV25-F1
#
_entry.id   AF-A0A920KV25-F1
#
_cell.length_a   1.000
_cell.length_b   1.000
_cell.length_c   1.000
_cell.angle_alpha   90.00
_cell.angle_beta   90.00
_cell.angle_gamma   90.00
#
_symmetry.space_group_name_H-M   'P 1'
#
loop_
_entity.id
_entity.type
_entity.pdbx_description
1 polymer ?
#
loop_
_entity_poly.entity_id
_entity_poly.type
_entity_poly.pdbx_seq_one_letter_code
_entity_poly.pdbx_strand_id
1 'polypeptide(L)'
;MIDAFNDVQRARQDRDRLKNEAEAFRNDIVPRARGEAARLVAEAEAYREEVVSRAQGDASRFDQVYSAYEMDKDVTRERIYIETIEEVFGNIEKIIIDEDGKSVVPYLPLKELGKARNAN
;
A
#
# COMPACT_ATOMS: atom_id res chain seq x y z
N MET A 1 -38.58 5.72 -61.21
CA MET A 1 -39.17 6.77 -60.32
C MET A 1 -39.25 6.30 -58.86
N ILE A 2 -39.70 5.06 -58.60
CA ILE A 2 -39.80 4.51 -57.23
C ILE A 2 -38.43 4.35 -56.55
N ASP A 3 -37.38 4.01 -57.31
CA ASP A 3 -36.05 3.72 -56.77
C ASP A 3 -35.36 4.94 -56.13
N ALA A 4 -35.43 6.11 -56.78
CA ALA A 4 -34.85 7.36 -56.26
C ALA A 4 -35.54 7.86 -54.97
N PHE A 5 -36.85 7.60 -54.81
CA PHE A 5 -37.55 7.97 -53.58
C PHE A 5 -37.15 7.05 -52.42
N ASN A 6 -37.03 5.75 -52.68
CA ASN A 6 -36.56 4.78 -51.68
C ASN A 6 -35.13 5.06 -51.24
N ASP A 7 -34.26 5.48 -52.16
CA ASP A 7 -32.88 5.85 -51.86
C ASP A 7 -32.80 7.08 -50.94
N VAL A 8 -33.59 8.12 -51.20
CA VAL A 8 -33.67 9.30 -50.33
C VAL A 8 -34.18 8.95 -48.91
N GLN A 9 -35.10 7.98 -48.79
CA GLN A 9 -35.56 7.53 -47.47
C GLN A 9 -34.49 6.72 -46.73
N ARG A 10 -33.78 5.82 -47.42
CA ARG A 10 -32.65 5.08 -46.85
C ARG A 10 -31.54 6.01 -46.39
N ALA A 11 -31.14 6.97 -47.23
CA ALA A 11 -30.13 7.97 -46.89
C ALA A 11 -30.52 8.82 -45.65
N ARG A 12 -31.81 9.13 -45.48
CA ARG A 12 -32.30 9.82 -44.27
C ARG A 12 -32.21 8.95 -43.02
N GLN A 13 -32.62 7.68 -43.11
CA GLN A 13 -32.52 6.73 -41.99
C GLN A 13 -31.06 6.48 -41.60
N ASP A 14 -30.17 6.31 -42.57
CA ASP A 14 -28.74 6.14 -42.30
C ASP A 14 -28.13 7.38 -41.65
N ARG A 15 -28.48 8.58 -42.11
CA ARG A 15 -28.04 9.83 -41.48
C ARG A 15 -28.51 9.92 -40.03
N ASP A 16 -29.77 9.60 -39.77
CA ASP A 16 -30.34 9.69 -38.43
C ASP A 16 -29.74 8.62 -37.50
N ARG A 17 -29.47 7.41 -38.02
CA ARG A 17 -28.72 6.36 -37.33
C ARG A 17 -27.29 6.80 -36.98
N LEU A 18 -26.53 7.31 -37.94
CA LEU A 18 -25.16 7.80 -37.72
C LEU A 18 -25.12 8.94 -36.71
N LYS A 19 -26.12 9.83 -36.73
CA LYS A 19 -26.24 10.91 -35.75
C LYS A 19 -26.47 10.37 -34.34
N ASN A 20 -27.38 9.41 -34.18
CA ASN A 20 -27.65 8.78 -32.88
C ASN A 20 -26.44 8.00 -32.35
N GLU A 21 -25.73 7.28 -33.23
CA GLU A 21 -24.49 6.58 -32.89
C GLU A 21 -23.41 7.57 -32.41
N ALA A 22 -23.23 8.69 -33.11
CA ALA A 22 -22.28 9.73 -32.70
C ALA A 22 -22.67 10.40 -31.38
N GLU A 23 -23.96 10.67 -31.17
CA GLU A 23 -24.45 11.22 -29.90
C GLU A 23 -24.26 10.23 -28.75
N ALA A 24 -24.56 8.94 -28.95
CA ALA A 24 -24.33 7.89 -27.96
C ALA A 24 -22.84 7.76 -27.62
N PHE A 25 -21.96 7.76 -28.63
CA PHE A 25 -20.52 7.71 -28.45
C PHE A 25 -19.99 8.89 -27.64
N ARG A 26 -20.44 10.12 -27.95
CA ARG A 26 -20.12 11.32 -27.17
C ARG A 26 -20.62 11.21 -25.73
N ASN A 27 -21.84 10.73 -25.55
CA ASN A 27 -22.47 10.59 -24.24
C ASN A 27 -21.82 9.49 -23.38
N ASP A 28 -21.07 8.56 -23.97
CA ASP A 28 -20.25 7.58 -23.24
C ASP A 28 -18.85 8.12 -22.92
N ILE A 29 -18.15 8.66 -23.93
CA ILE A 29 -16.74 9.05 -23.77
C ILE A 29 -16.55 10.27 -22.90
N VAL A 30 -17.36 11.32 -23.08
CA VAL A 30 -17.16 12.57 -22.35
C VAL A 30 -17.34 12.39 -20.84
N PRO A 31 -18.38 11.71 -20.35
CA PRO A 31 -18.51 11.43 -18.92
C PRO A 31 -17.42 10.49 -18.40
N ARG A 32 -17.04 9.46 -19.16
CA ARG A 32 -15.98 8.54 -18.77
C ARG A 32 -14.64 9.25 -18.60
N ALA A 33 -14.24 10.07 -19.57
CA ALA A 33 -13.01 10.86 -19.50
C ALA A 33 -13.04 11.86 -18.33
N ARG A 34 -14.19 12.48 -18.05
CA ARG A 34 -14.36 13.34 -16.87
C ARG A 34 -14.23 12.57 -15.56
N GLY A 35 -14.81 11.38 -15.47
CA GLY A 35 -14.68 10.51 -14.30
C GLY A 35 -13.25 10.06 -14.08
N GLU A 36 -12.53 9.71 -15.14
CA GLU A 36 -11.13 9.35 -15.07
C GLU A 36 -10.24 10.53 -14.64
N ALA A 37 -10.47 11.72 -15.19
CA ALA A 37 -9.77 12.92 -14.77
C ALA A 37 -10.03 13.26 -13.30
N ALA A 38 -11.28 13.17 -12.84
CA ALA A 38 -11.63 13.38 -11.44
C ALA A 38 -10.97 12.35 -10.52
N ARG A 39 -10.93 11.09 -10.93
CA ARG A 39 -10.23 10.02 -10.20
C ARG A 39 -8.73 10.32 -10.10
N LEU A 40 -8.08 10.71 -11.20
CA LEU A 40 -6.66 11.04 -11.21
C LEU A 40 -6.34 12.19 -10.24
N VAL A 41 -7.17 13.23 -10.21
CA VAL A 41 -7.00 14.36 -9.28
C VAL A 41 -7.18 13.89 -7.84
N ALA A 42 -8.22 13.10 -7.55
CA ALA A 42 -8.46 12.57 -6.22
C ALA A 42 -7.32 11.65 -5.73
N GLU A 43 -6.77 10.80 -6.60
CA GLU A 43 -5.60 9.96 -6.30
C GLU A 43 -4.36 10.81 -5.99
N ALA A 44 -4.12 11.88 -6.75
CA ALA A 44 -3.01 12.80 -6.51
C ALA A 44 -3.17 13.57 -5.19
N GLU A 45 -4.39 14.02 -4.87
CA GLU A 45 -4.70 14.68 -3.60
C GLU A 45 -4.55 13.72 -2.42
N ALA A 46 -5.03 12.48 -2.54
CA ALA A 46 -4.89 11.46 -1.52
C ALA A 46 -3.41 11.13 -1.27
N TYR A 47 -2.62 10.96 -2.33
CA TYR A 47 -1.18 10.74 -2.19
C TYR A 47 -0.48 11.91 -1.51
N ARG A 48 -0.80 13.15 -1.92
CA ARG A 48 -0.25 14.35 -1.27
C ARG A 48 -0.56 14.34 0.23
N GLU A 49 -1.81 14.03 0.60
CA GLU A 49 -2.24 14.01 2.00
C GLU A 49 -1.60 12.86 2.79
N GLU A 50 -1.45 11.69 2.18
CA GLU A 50 -0.72 10.55 2.77
C GLU A 50 0.72 10.93 3.09
N VAL A 51 1.43 11.55 2.14
CA VAL A 51 2.83 11.96 2.34
C VAL A 51 2.94 13.00 3.46
N VAL A 52 2.06 14.02 3.48
CA VAL A 52 2.07 15.05 4.52
C VAL A 52 1.74 14.45 5.89
N SER A 53 0.72 13.60 5.96
CA SER A 53 0.30 12.95 7.22
C SER A 53 1.40 12.03 7.76
N ARG A 54 2.06 11.26 6.89
CA ARG A 54 3.20 10.41 7.27
C ARG A 54 4.34 11.27 7.81
N ALA A 55 4.72 12.33 7.09
CA ALA A 55 5.79 13.23 7.53
C ALA A 55 5.49 13.89 8.87
N GLN A 56 4.24 14.31 9.12
CA GLN A 56 3.81 14.86 10.40
C GLN A 56 3.85 13.82 11.52
N GLY A 57 3.42 12.59 11.25
CA GLY A 57 3.50 11.49 12.19
C GLY A 57 4.95 11.14 12.57
N ASP A 58 5.84 11.08 11.58
CA ASP A 58 7.26 10.83 11.78
C ASP A 58 7.93 11.94 12.58
N ALA A 59 7.61 13.21 12.28
CA ALA A 59 8.09 14.36 13.05
C ALA A 59 7.61 14.33 14.50
N SER A 60 6.32 14.07 14.73
CA SER A 60 5.75 13.95 16.08
C SER A 60 6.39 12.81 16.87
N ARG A 61 6.61 11.66 16.23
CA ARG A 61 7.32 10.53 16.85
C ARG A 61 8.76 10.91 17.19
N PHE A 62 9.45 11.61 16.31
CA PHE A 62 10.81 12.10 16.56
C PHE A 62 10.84 13.05 17.76
N ASP A 63 9.94 14.02 17.83
CA ASP A 63 9.86 14.98 18.94
C ASP A 63 9.60 14.29 20.28
N GLN A 64 8.73 13.27 20.31
CA GLN A 64 8.47 12.47 21.50
C GLN A 64 9.73 11.72 21.98
N VAL A 65 10.46 11.09 21.05
CA VAL A 65 11.72 10.40 21.37
C VAL A 65 12.78 11.39 21.82
N TYR A 66 12.88 12.55 21.17
CA TYR A 66 13.81 13.61 21.53
C TYR A 66 13.53 14.15 22.94
N SER A 67 12.26 14.39 23.27
CA SER A 67 11.88 14.83 24.61
C SER A 67 12.22 13.79 25.68
N ALA A 68 11.98 12.49 25.42
CA ALA A 68 12.39 11.42 26.32
C ALA A 68 13.92 11.33 26.48
N TYR A 69 14.64 11.52 25.37
CA TYR A 69 16.09 11.55 25.35
C TYR A 69 16.66 12.74 26.13
N GLU A 70 16.10 13.94 26.02
CA GLU A 70 16.52 15.08 26.83
C GLU A 70 16.29 14.84 28.33
N MET A 71 15.23 14.13 28.69
CA MET A 71 14.91 13.81 30.09
C MET A 71 15.86 12.77 30.70
N ASP A 72 16.16 11.69 29.98
CA ASP A 72 17.16 10.69 30.39
C ASP A 72 17.85 10.08 29.15
N LYS A 73 19.09 10.53 28.91
CA LYS A 73 19.87 10.16 27.71
C LYS A 73 20.37 8.73 27.75
N ASP A 74 20.67 8.20 28.94
CA ASP A 74 21.33 6.91 29.06
C ASP A 74 20.30 5.79 28.94
N VAL A 75 19.17 5.92 29.65
CA VAL A 75 18.05 4.95 29.55
C VAL A 75 17.46 4.93 28.14
N THR A 76 17.31 6.09 27.49
CA THR A 76 16.73 6.15 26.13
C THR A 76 17.63 5.49 25.10
N ARG A 77 18.96 5.67 25.18
CA ARG A 77 19.90 4.98 24.28
C ARG A 77 19.92 3.48 24.50
N GLU A 78 19.95 3.06 25.77
CA GLU A 78 19.95 1.64 26.11
C GLU A 78 18.68 0.95 25.63
N ARG A 79 17.51 1.58 25.81
CA ARG A 79 16.24 1.09 25.26
C ARG A 79 16.29 0.95 23.75
N ILE A 80 16.69 1.99 23.01
CA ILE A 80 16.78 1.93 21.53
C ILE A 80 17.71 0.78 21.09
N TYR A 81 18.84 0.59 21.77
CA TYR A 81 19.78 -0.48 21.45
C TYR A 81 19.18 -1.87 21.68
N ILE A 82 18.54 -2.08 22.84
CA ILE A 82 17.89 -3.36 23.16
C ILE A 82 16.75 -3.65 22.18
N GLU A 83 15.88 -2.67 21.92
CA GLU A 83 14.77 -2.82 20.97
C GLU A 83 15.27 -3.14 19.55
N THR A 84 16.31 -2.47 19.08
CA THR A 84 16.91 -2.73 17.76
C THR A 84 17.51 -4.14 17.70
N ILE A 85 18.19 -4.58 18.76
CA ILE A 85 18.72 -5.94 18.84
C ILE A 85 17.59 -6.96 18.91
N GLU A 86 16.54 -6.71 19.67
CA GLU A 86 15.36 -7.59 19.71
C GLU A 86 14.70 -7.72 18.34
N GLU A 87 14.57 -6.64 17.58
CA GLU A 87 14.01 -6.67 16.23
C GLU A 87 14.90 -7.45 15.25
N VAL A 88 16.21 -7.15 15.25
CA VAL A 88 17.18 -7.81 14.37
C VAL A 88 17.30 -9.29 14.70
N PHE A 89 17.42 -9.64 15.98
CA PHE A 89 17.66 -11.00 16.43
C PHE A 89 16.38 -11.81 16.70
N GLY A 90 15.21 -11.18 16.75
CA GLY A 90 13.93 -11.84 16.97
C GLY A 90 13.51 -12.73 15.80
N ASN A 91 13.94 -12.39 14.59
CA ASN A 91 13.61 -13.11 13.35
C ASN A 91 14.68 -14.10 12.88
N ILE A 92 15.81 -14.24 13.59
CA ILE A 92 16.92 -15.10 13.20
C ILE A 92 16.88 -16.40 14.01
N GLU A 93 17.06 -17.54 13.35
CA GLU A 93 17.29 -18.83 14.03
C GLU A 93 18.69 -18.84 14.64
N LYS A 94 18.77 -18.64 15.96
CA LYS A 94 20.03 -18.48 16.69
C LYS A 94 20.67 -19.83 16.97
N ILE A 95 21.75 -20.19 16.27
CA ILE A 95 22.56 -21.37 16.60
C ILE A 95 23.68 -20.95 17.56
N ILE A 96 23.62 -21.39 18.82
CA ILE A 96 24.67 -21.14 19.83
C ILE A 96 25.57 -22.38 19.87
N ILE A 97 26.87 -22.21 19.64
CA ILE A 97 27.88 -23.27 19.69
C ILE A 97 28.86 -22.93 20.82
N ASP A 98 29.12 -23.90 21.69
CA ASP A 98 30.09 -23.79 22.79
C ASP A 98 31.53 -23.88 22.25
N GLU A 99 32.46 -23.10 22.83
CA GLU A 99 33.83 -22.90 22.32
C GLU A 99 34.65 -24.21 22.26
N ASP A 100 34.25 -25.24 23.01
CA ASP A 100 35.01 -26.49 23.15
C ASP A 100 34.57 -27.64 22.23
N GLY A 101 33.66 -27.41 21.26
CA GLY A 101 33.52 -28.21 20.02
C GLY A 101 33.44 -29.75 20.10
N LYS A 102 33.26 -30.37 21.28
CA LYS A 102 33.42 -31.82 21.47
C LYS A 102 32.12 -32.57 21.76
N SER A 103 31.00 -31.88 21.93
CA SER A 103 29.71 -32.56 21.98
C SER A 103 28.62 -31.62 21.48
N VAL A 104 28.28 -31.78 20.19
CA VAL A 104 27.12 -31.12 19.59
C VAL A 104 25.88 -31.80 20.18
N VAL A 105 25.32 -31.23 21.26
CA VAL A 105 24.00 -31.62 21.74
C VAL A 105 22.98 -30.97 20.79
N PRO A 106 22.09 -31.74 20.14
CA PRO A 106 21.10 -31.21 19.23
C PRO A 106 20.20 -30.18 19.93
N TYR A 107 20.33 -28.96 19.43
CA TYR A 107 19.48 -27.78 19.51
C TYR A 107 18.07 -28.00 20.10
N LEU A 108 17.77 -27.26 21.17
CA LEU A 108 16.39 -26.99 21.59
C LEU A 108 15.90 -25.75 20.81
N PRO A 109 15.08 -25.91 19.76
CA PRO A 109 14.50 -24.78 19.05
C PRO A 109 13.61 -23.99 20.02
N LEU A 110 14.04 -22.78 20.36
CA LEU A 110 13.30 -21.88 21.27
C LEU A 110 11.87 -21.58 20.77
N LYS A 111 11.62 -21.76 19.47
CA LYS A 111 10.30 -21.65 18.84
C LYS A 111 9.33 -22.78 19.24
N GLU A 112 9.84 -23.97 19.59
CA GLU A 112 9.02 -25.11 19.99
C GLU A 112 8.61 -25.08 21.47
N LEU A 113 9.45 -24.50 22.35
CA LEU A 113 9.12 -24.26 23.76
C LEU A 113 7.89 -23.34 23.93
N GLY A 114 7.76 -22.32 23.06
CA GLY A 114 6.61 -21.42 23.06
C GLY A 114 5.33 -22.06 22.52
N LYS A 115 5.44 -23.04 21.61
CA LYS A 115 4.30 -23.73 21.00
C LYS A 115 3.74 -24.84 21.92
N ALA A 116 4.61 -25.53 22.67
CA ALA A 116 4.21 -26.54 23.66
C ALA A 116 3.47 -25.96 24.87
N ARG A 117 3.72 -24.69 25.24
CA ARG A 117 3.01 -23.99 26.33
C ARG A 117 1.58 -23.56 25.99
N ASN A 118 1.22 -23.49 24.70
CA ASN A 118 -0.11 -23.06 24.24
C ASN A 118 -0.99 -24.25 23.80
N ALA A 119 -0.56 -25.49 24.08
CA ALA A 119 -1.27 -26.72 23.74
C ALA A 119 -1.89 -27.44 24.96
N ASN A 120 -2.02 -26.75 26.10
CA ASN A 120 -2.81 -27.20 27.26
C ASN A 120 -3.93 -26.20 27.55
#